data_AF-A0A455U4K9-F1
#
_entry.id   AF-A0A455U4K9-F1
#
_cell.length_a   1.000
_cell.length_b   1.000
_cell.length_c   1.000
_cell.angle_alpha   90.00
_cell.angle_beta   90.00
_cell.angle_gamma   90.00
#
_symmetry.space_group_name_H-M   'P 1'
#
loop_
_entity.id
_entity.type
_entity.pdbx_description
1 polymer ?
#
loop_
_entity_poly.entity_id
_entity_poly.type
_entity_poly.pdbx_seq_one_letter_code
_entity_poly.pdbx_strand_id
1 'polypeptide(L)' 'MQAQQRSEQQFLEDAEPKLEQAVAEVLERHGIDVLVEPQGVLHSGVDLPNLTDEVTEIFNTLN' A
#
# COMPACT_ATOMS: atom_id res chain seq x y z
N MET A 1 6.19 -27.43 -0.09
CA MET A 1 5.91 -26.76 -1.38
C MET A 1 4.42 -26.41 -1.51
N GLN A 2 3.49 -27.37 -1.65
CA GLN A 2 2.06 -27.05 -1.89
C GLN A 2 1.33 -26.33 -0.75
N ALA A 3 1.67 -26.60 0.52
CA ALA A 3 1.04 -25.92 1.66
C ALA A 3 1.48 -24.45 1.78
N GLN A 4 2.76 -24.17 1.46
CA GLN A 4 3.31 -22.82 1.46
C GLN A 4 2.68 -21.95 0.37
N GLN A 5 2.58 -22.48 -0.85
CA GLN A 5 1.94 -21.77 -1.98
C GLN A 5 0.47 -21.40 -1.67
N ARG A 6 -0.28 -22.32 -1.04
CA ARG A 6 -1.66 -22.04 -0.63
C ARG A 6 -1.75 -20.97 0.46
N SER A 7 -0.87 -21.02 1.45
CA SER A 7 -0.81 -20.01 2.51
C SER A 7 -0.46 -18.62 1.95
N GLU A 8 0.40 -18.57 0.95
CA GLU A 8 0.85 -17.31 0.32
C GLU A 8 -0.23 -16.72 -0.58
N GLN A 9 -0.94 -17.56 -1.34
CA GLN A 9 -2.12 -17.11 -2.12
C GLN A 9 -3.22 -16.56 -1.22
N GLN A 10 -3.58 -17.28 -0.16
CA GLN A 10 -4.60 -16.84 0.80
C GLN A 10 -4.19 -15.51 1.43
N PHE A 11 -2.92 -15.36 1.82
CA PHE A 11 -2.41 -14.11 2.35
C PHE A 11 -2.56 -12.95 1.36
N LEU A 12 -2.22 -13.15 0.08
CA LEU A 12 -2.35 -12.11 -0.94
C LEU A 12 -3.82 -11.72 -1.18
N GLU A 13 -4.73 -12.70 -1.24
CA GLU A 13 -6.18 -12.46 -1.41
C GLU A 13 -6.76 -11.68 -0.23
N ASP A 14 -6.35 -12.00 1.00
CA ASP A 14 -6.81 -11.30 2.20
C ASP A 14 -6.11 -9.94 2.41
N ALA A 15 -4.93 -9.75 1.83
CA ALA A 15 -4.13 -8.53 1.97
C ALA A 15 -4.63 -7.39 1.08
N GLU A 16 -5.16 -7.69 -0.12
CA GLU A 16 -5.61 -6.65 -1.06
C GLU A 16 -6.63 -5.66 -0.45
N PRO A 17 -7.75 -6.09 0.17
CA PRO A 17 -8.70 -5.15 0.78
C PRO A 17 -8.11 -4.38 1.97
N LYS A 18 -7.20 -5.00 2.75
CA LYS A 18 -6.53 -4.35 3.87
C LYS A 18 -5.54 -3.28 3.39
N LEU A 19 -4.85 -3.55 2.27
CA LEU A 19 -3.94 -2.61 1.65
C LEU A 19 -4.69 -1.40 1.11
N GLU A 20 -5.81 -1.61 0.42
CA GLU A 20 -6.68 -0.52 -0.03
C GLU A 20 -7.16 0.36 1.12
N GLN A 21 -7.57 -0.25 2.24
CA GLN A 21 -7.97 0.48 3.44
C GLN A 21 -6.80 1.30 4.03
N ALA A 22 -5.62 0.69 4.16
CA ALA A 22 -4.45 1.36 4.68
C ALA A 22 -4.03 2.55 3.81
N VAL A 23 -4.06 2.39 2.49
CA VAL A 23 -3.80 3.48 1.54
C VAL A 23 -4.83 4.59 1.72
N ALA A 24 -6.12 4.28 1.75
CA ALA A 24 -7.18 5.29 1.90
C ALA A 24 -7.02 6.12 3.18
N GLU A 25 -6.66 5.48 4.29
CA GLU A 25 -6.42 6.15 5.57
C GLU A 25 -5.24 7.13 5.52
N VAL A 26 -4.13 6.75 4.86
CA VAL A 26 -2.99 7.65 4.63
C VAL A 26 -3.38 8.83 3.75
N LEU A 27 -4.11 8.57 2.65
CA LEU A 27 -4.53 9.63 1.73
C LEU A 27 -5.43 10.65 2.44
N GLU A 28 -6.38 10.19 3.25
CA GLU A 28 -7.27 11.08 4.02
C GLU A 28 -6.50 11.90 5.07
N ARG A 29 -5.57 11.29 5.81
CA ARG A 29 -4.78 11.96 6.85
C ARG A 29 -3.91 13.09 6.32
N HIS A 30 -3.33 12.90 5.14
CA HIS A 30 -2.41 13.86 4.53
C HIS A 30 -3.06 14.75 3.47
N GLY A 31 -4.35 14.56 3.18
CA GLY A 31 -5.07 15.32 2.15
C GLY A 31 -4.47 15.13 0.76
N ILE A 32 -4.11 13.89 0.41
CA ILE A 32 -3.45 13.56 -0.85
C ILE A 32 -4.51 13.27 -1.92
N ASP A 33 -4.52 14.10 -2.97
CA ASP A 33 -5.47 13.96 -4.08
C ASP A 33 -5.00 12.97 -5.16
N VAL A 34 -3.69 12.75 -5.27
CA VAL A 34 -3.10 11.91 -6.32
C VAL A 34 -1.99 11.03 -5.74
N LEU A 35 -2.15 9.72 -5.90
CA LEU A 35 -1.12 8.71 -5.65
C LEU A 35 -0.56 8.23 -6.98
N VAL A 36 0.77 8.12 -7.06
CA VAL A 36 1.47 7.63 -8.26
C VAL A 36 2.39 6.48 -7.89
N GLU A 37 2.52 5.51 -8.79
CA GLU A 37 3.52 4.46 -8.63
C GLU A 37 4.92 5.04 -8.87
N PRO A 38 5.94 4.66 -8.07
CA PRO A 38 7.31 5.17 -8.21
C PRO A 38 7.88 4.96 -9.64
N GLN A 39 7.65 3.80 -10.24
CA GLN A 39 8.07 3.49 -11.61
C GLN A 39 7.32 4.26 -12.70
N GLY A 40 6.19 4.88 -12.37
CA GLY A 40 5.38 5.67 -13.29
C GLY A 40 5.84 7.12 -13.46
N VAL A 41 6.77 7.60 -12.61
CA VAL A 41 7.22 8.99 -12.60
C VAL A 41 8.55 9.14 -13.35
N LEU A 42 8.51 9.75 -14.54
CA LEU A 42 9.72 10.03 -15.32
C LEU A 42 10.48 11.27 -14.80
N HIS A 43 9.73 12.30 -14.38
CA HIS A 43 10.27 13.54 -13.82
C HIS A 43 9.19 14.21 -12.95
N SER A 44 9.61 14.80 -11.83
CA SER A 44 8.76 15.65 -10.99
C SER A 44 9.50 16.95 -10.70
N GLY A 45 8.77 18.07 -10.78
CA GLY A 45 9.28 19.38 -10.37
C GLY A 45 9.16 19.64 -8.86
N VAL A 46 8.57 18.71 -8.12
CA VAL A 46 8.40 18.74 -6.67
C VAL A 46 8.89 17.43 -6.05
N ASP A 47 9.29 17.47 -4.79
CA ASP A 47 9.57 16.26 -4.04
C ASP A 47 8.28 15.48 -3.80
N LEU A 48 8.26 14.21 -4.20
CA LEU A 48 7.13 13.32 -3.98
C LEU A 48 7.38 12.53 -2.69
N PRO A 49 6.50 12.64 -1.67
CA PRO A 49 6.64 11.85 -0.47
C PRO A 49 6.44 10.36 -0.79
N ASN A 50 7.26 9.51 -0.17
CA ASN A 50 7.05 8.07 -0.22
C ASN A 50 6.20 7.65 0.99
N LEU A 51 5.04 7.07 0.71
CA LEU A 51 4.06 6.66 1.72
C LEU A 51 4.17 5.18 2.09
N THR A 52 5.10 4.43 1.48
CA THR A 52 5.17 2.96 1.61
C THR A 52 5.29 2.51 3.06
N ASP A 53 6.14 3.16 3.86
CA ASP A 53 6.37 2.77 5.26
C ASP A 53 5.11 3.01 6.10
N GLU A 54 4.47 4.17 5.97
CA GLU A 54 3.26 4.52 6.72
C GLU A 54 2.07 3.62 6.35
N VAL A 55 1.88 3.35 5.05
CA VAL A 55 0.87 2.40 4.57
C VAL A 55 1.14 1.02 5.16
N THR A 56 2.40 0.58 5.20
CA THR A 56 2.79 -0.71 5.80
C THR A 56 2.51 -0.75 7.30
N GLU A 57 2.78 0.33 8.03
CA GLU A 57 2.45 0.44 9.45
C GLU A 57 0.95 0.32 9.69
N ILE A 58 0.11 1.07 8.96
CA ILE A 58 -1.36 0.98 9.10
C ILE A 58 -1.85 -0.41 8.71
N PHE A 59 -1.39 -0.96 7.58
CA PHE A 59 -1.74 -2.32 7.14
C PHE A 59 -1.50 -3.36 8.24
N ASN A 60 -0.36 -3.28 8.93
CA ASN A 60 -0.01 -4.21 10.01
C ASN A 60 -0.90 -4.06 11.27
N THR A 61 -1.69 -3.01 11.39
CA THR A 61 -2.68 -2.83 12.47
C THR A 61 -4.07 -3.38 12.13
N LEU A 62 -4.33 -3.66 10.84
CA LEU A 62 -5.58 -4.21 10.33
C LEU A 62 -5.56 -5.75 10.48
N ASN A 63 -5.86 -6.22 11.70
CA ASN A 63 -5.95 -7.65 12.04
C ASN A 63 -7.01 -8.38 11.22
#